data_AF-A0A183FX07-F1
#
_entry.id   AF-A0A183FX07-F1
#
_cell.length_a   1.000
_cell.length_b   1.000
_cell.length_c   1.000
_cell.angle_alpha   90.00
_cell.angle_beta   90.00
_cell.angle_gamma   90.00
#
_symmetry.space_group_name_H-M   'P 1'
#
loop_
_entity.id
_entity.type
_entity.pdbx_description
1 polymer ?
#
loop_
_entity_poly.entity_id
_entity_poly.type
_entity_poly.pdbx_seq_one_letter_code
_entity_poly.pdbx_strand_id
1 'polypeptide(L)'
;MRIFFKSRIKCLGFLKSKSFSFIIFLKLESIYLQLTSKNEYELRPCVESFRELCRSHSSGIFASLRTAQLDRMANFREIPDEKLRLASSYYTSVLYTLGILASRLQVGSNRLLCQFNAFTTDPVRSLLEVVYLAVDQLVADCLFAAEPSTNAILVTNNLFPFNCDSLAHAVVFKQFDVQIVSEETAQAIQMNKVREGSFSPHIPGNFPSAALLAMKPTSGVKRNNATVKGGNTAHKKSDVNSKESVILQPTFSDKLNSWQATYPHLLCTTRQKDTVLLDNRAGQVGKRPVFYFYIRATIFSPAGGLSYVRSLSLPFTIATRRNQDCQVQRMMSSYTATCFWLYGTSSLDGLIFNWSIKWSRFKQLYQAYFTVNAEVKRPLSDVDFQLMKEKMECEDCREHSIPEALDFLGEEPLLTFKNVLCPHLRYDCDQNVMRFSIWRGILEVLQIFQDARTNVKQLWDDFILHGLTDINEVICLRLLLISRHCDEMSINQISYIAGGSICISTRGERGIVHLEPIELKKLQAKSAFEYLADIAESEKVIQLL
;
A
#
# COMPACT_ATOMS: atom_id res chain seq x y z
N MET A 1 7.64 12.18 43.84
CA MET A 1 9.07 12.39 43.46
C MET A 1 9.61 13.71 44.09
N ARG A 2 9.56 13.85 45.43
CA ARG A 2 9.90 15.10 46.17
C ARG A 2 10.91 14.91 47.32
N ILE A 3 11.63 13.78 47.37
CA ILE A 3 12.45 13.37 48.53
C ILE A 3 13.97 13.46 48.27
N PHE A 4 14.43 13.86 47.08
CA PHE A 4 15.87 13.78 46.75
C PHE A 4 16.75 14.99 47.12
N PHE A 5 16.23 15.99 47.82
CA PHE A 5 17.01 17.18 48.19
C PHE A 5 16.92 17.49 49.68
N LYS A 6 17.71 16.79 50.49
CA LYS A 6 18.23 17.30 51.77
C LYS A 6 19.29 16.36 52.32
N SER A 7 20.55 16.59 51.95
CA SER A 7 21.67 16.34 52.86
C SER A 7 22.88 17.17 52.44
N ARG A 8 23.13 18.26 53.16
CA ARG A 8 24.40 18.99 53.15
C ARG A 8 25.37 18.18 54.00
N ILE A 9 26.49 17.73 53.43
CA ILE A 9 27.63 17.25 54.21
C ILE A 9 28.72 18.32 54.16
N LYS A 10 28.76 19.15 55.22
CA LYS A 10 29.98 19.80 55.67
C LYS A 10 30.75 18.73 56.45
N CYS A 11 31.92 18.33 55.98
CA CYS A 11 32.97 17.74 56.82
C CYS A 11 34.33 17.93 56.13
N LEU A 12 34.92 19.11 56.35
CA LEU A 12 36.37 19.29 56.32
C LEU A 12 36.86 19.05 57.75
N GLY A 13 37.78 18.10 57.92
CA GLY A 13 38.52 17.91 59.16
C GLY A 13 38.44 16.50 59.74
N PHE A 14 39.62 15.89 59.90
CA PHE A 14 39.96 14.69 60.68
C PHE A 14 39.77 13.30 60.03
N LEU A 15 40.89 12.75 59.55
CA LEU A 15 41.11 11.31 59.40
C LEU A 15 42.46 10.89 60.01
N LYS A 16 42.39 10.35 61.22
CA LYS A 16 43.26 9.26 61.71
C LYS A 16 42.34 8.23 62.35
N SER A 17 41.82 7.28 61.57
CA SER A 17 41.29 6.00 62.06
C SER A 17 40.88 5.10 60.89
N LYS A 18 41.55 3.94 60.75
CA LYS A 18 41.19 2.90 59.78
C LYS A 18 39.74 2.40 59.94
N SER A 19 39.15 2.54 61.12
CA SER A 19 37.77 2.14 61.41
C SER A 19 36.72 3.08 60.78
N PHE A 20 37.05 4.36 60.57
CA PHE A 20 36.16 5.33 59.94
C PHE A 20 36.01 5.07 58.44
N SER A 21 37.09 4.60 57.79
CA SER A 21 37.08 4.19 56.39
C SER A 21 36.21 2.95 56.16
N PHE A 22 36.17 2.02 57.12
CA PHE A 22 35.37 0.79 57.04
C PHE A 22 33.86 1.06 57.23
N ILE A 23 33.49 1.95 58.16
CA ILE A 23 32.09 2.34 58.38
C ILE A 23 31.55 3.13 57.17
N ILE A 24 32.36 4.00 56.57
CA ILE A 24 32.01 4.69 55.32
C ILE A 24 31.84 3.66 54.19
N PHE A 25 32.76 2.70 54.06
CA PHE A 25 32.67 1.64 53.05
C PHE A 25 31.39 0.79 53.19
N LEU A 26 31.07 0.29 54.39
CA LEU A 26 29.84 -0.49 54.65
C LEU A 26 28.56 0.30 54.40
N LYS A 27 28.55 1.60 54.72
CA LYS A 27 27.39 2.48 54.47
C LYS A 27 27.21 2.74 52.97
N LEU A 28 28.32 2.82 52.23
CA LEU A 28 28.30 2.95 50.77
C LEU A 28 27.86 1.65 50.08
N GLU A 29 28.32 0.50 50.56
CA GLU A 29 27.89 -0.82 50.09
C GLU A 29 26.39 -1.06 50.35
N SER A 30 25.88 -0.64 51.51
CA SER A 30 24.45 -0.68 51.83
C SER A 30 23.60 0.22 50.92
N ILE A 31 24.06 1.45 50.64
CA ILE A 31 23.39 2.36 49.69
C ILE A 31 23.43 1.79 48.27
N TYR A 32 24.55 1.19 47.87
CA TYR A 32 24.73 0.53 46.57
C TYR A 32 23.78 -0.66 46.40
N LEU A 33 23.64 -1.51 47.42
CA LEU A 33 22.71 -2.63 47.43
C LEU A 33 21.24 -2.17 47.38
N GLN A 34 20.89 -1.12 48.11
CA GLN A 34 19.54 -0.52 48.08
C GLN A 34 19.21 0.11 46.72
N LEU A 35 20.20 0.74 46.06
CA LEU A 35 20.03 1.28 44.72
C LEU A 35 19.86 0.17 43.68
N THR A 36 20.69 -0.87 43.76
CA THR A 36 20.61 -2.04 42.88
C THR A 36 19.27 -2.76 43.03
N SER A 37 18.81 -2.99 44.28
CA SER A 37 17.51 -3.63 44.51
C SER A 37 16.35 -2.78 44.02
N LYS A 38 16.36 -1.46 44.26
CA LYS A 38 15.31 -0.57 43.76
C LYS A 38 15.28 -0.47 42.24
N ASN A 39 16.45 -0.47 41.60
CA ASN A 39 16.55 -0.47 40.14
C ASN A 39 15.95 -1.75 39.54
N GLU A 40 16.30 -2.92 40.08
CA GLU A 40 15.84 -4.21 39.55
C GLU A 40 14.37 -4.52 39.89
N TYR A 41 13.89 -4.20 41.10
CA TYR A 41 12.55 -4.60 41.55
C TYR A 41 11.44 -3.57 41.31
N GLU A 42 11.78 -2.27 41.21
CA GLU A 42 10.76 -1.21 40.99
C GLU A 42 10.91 -0.57 39.62
N LEU A 43 12.07 0.02 39.32
CA LEU A 43 12.23 0.88 38.14
C LEU A 43 12.28 0.10 36.83
N ARG A 44 12.98 -1.04 36.79
CA ARG A 44 13.07 -1.87 35.59
C ARG A 44 11.70 -2.41 35.15
N PRO A 45 10.87 -3.01 36.02
CA PRO A 45 9.50 -3.41 35.64
C PRO A 45 8.64 -2.24 35.15
N CYS A 46 8.78 -1.04 35.73
CA CYS A 46 8.08 0.14 35.24
C CYS A 46 8.50 0.54 33.82
N VAL A 47 9.80 0.53 33.52
CA VAL A 47 10.31 0.85 32.16
C VAL A 47 9.89 -0.22 31.16
N GLU A 48 9.92 -1.50 31.54
CA GLU A 48 9.47 -2.61 30.69
C GLU A 48 7.95 -2.53 30.42
N SER A 49 7.14 -2.20 31.45
CA SER A 49 5.69 -1.99 31.29
C SER A 49 5.39 -0.79 30.40
N PHE A 50 6.14 0.31 30.56
CA PHE A 50 6.01 1.49 29.71
C PHE A 50 6.37 1.18 28.25
N ARG A 51 7.43 0.38 28.03
CA ARG A 51 7.82 -0.08 26.69
C ARG A 51 6.71 -0.91 26.03
N GLU A 52 6.06 -1.80 26.79
CA GLU A 52 4.96 -2.62 26.27
C GLU A 52 3.72 -1.77 25.92
N LEU A 53 3.37 -0.81 26.79
CA LEU A 53 2.32 0.17 26.50
C LEU A 53 2.63 0.96 25.22
N CYS A 54 3.88 1.39 25.05
CA CYS A 54 4.31 2.12 23.86
C CYS A 54 4.17 1.28 22.59
N ARG A 55 4.49 -0.02 22.63
CA ARG A 55 4.31 -0.93 21.49
C ARG A 55 2.85 -1.07 21.09
N SER A 56 1.97 -1.28 22.08
CA SER A 56 0.53 -1.39 21.84
C SER A 56 -0.04 -0.13 21.19
N HIS A 57 0.30 1.05 21.73
CA HIS A 57 -0.14 2.34 21.17
C HIS A 57 0.47 2.62 19.79
N SER A 58 1.75 2.31 19.58
CA SER A 58 2.43 2.49 18.29
C SER A 58 1.75 1.67 17.19
N SER A 59 1.34 0.43 17.49
CA SER A 59 0.59 -0.42 16.56
C SER A 59 -0.72 0.23 16.11
N GLY A 60 -1.50 0.79 17.05
CA GLY A 60 -2.76 1.47 16.74
C GLY A 60 -2.58 2.73 15.89
N ILE A 61 -1.59 3.56 16.21
CA ILE A 61 -1.27 4.78 15.45
C ILE A 61 -0.81 4.42 14.04
N PHE A 62 0.08 3.43 13.91
CA PHE A 62 0.61 2.99 12.63
C PHE A 62 -0.50 2.36 11.76
N ALA A 63 -1.38 1.55 12.34
CA ALA A 63 -2.54 0.99 11.65
C ALA A 63 -3.45 2.10 11.10
N SER A 64 -3.77 3.12 11.90
CA SER A 64 -4.61 4.26 11.48
C SER A 64 -4.00 5.06 10.32
N LEU A 65 -2.67 5.26 10.34
CA LEU A 65 -1.92 5.89 9.26
C LEU A 65 -1.90 5.03 7.99
N ARG A 66 -1.66 3.72 8.12
CA ARG A 66 -1.67 2.78 6.99
C ARG A 66 -3.05 2.71 6.33
N THR A 67 -4.13 2.67 7.12
CA THR A 67 -5.50 2.76 6.58
C THR A 67 -5.71 4.06 5.79
N ALA A 68 -5.17 5.19 6.25
CA ALA A 68 -5.27 6.45 5.52
C ALA A 68 -4.47 6.45 4.21
N GLN A 69 -3.30 5.81 4.18
CA GLN A 69 -2.55 5.64 2.93
C GLN A 69 -3.26 4.72 1.94
N LEU A 70 -3.88 3.64 2.43
CA LEU A 70 -4.70 2.76 1.59
C LEU A 70 -5.90 3.51 1.01
N ASP A 71 -6.58 4.33 1.82
CA ASP A 71 -7.69 5.18 1.36
C ASP A 71 -7.22 6.19 0.29
N ARG A 72 -6.04 6.80 0.48
CA ARG A 72 -5.40 7.64 -0.55
C ARG A 72 -5.17 6.88 -1.84
N MET A 73 -4.65 5.66 -1.78
CA MET A 73 -4.36 4.86 -2.98
C MET A 73 -5.63 4.36 -3.67
N ALA A 74 -6.69 4.05 -2.92
CA ALA A 74 -7.95 3.57 -3.46
C ALA A 74 -8.82 4.71 -4.02
N ASN A 75 -8.85 5.86 -3.35
CA ASN A 75 -9.81 6.93 -3.61
C ASN A 75 -9.16 8.27 -4.03
N PHE A 76 -7.84 8.30 -4.22
CA PHE A 76 -7.05 9.51 -4.53
C PHE A 76 -7.25 10.68 -3.54
N ARG A 77 -7.64 10.36 -2.30
CA ARG A 77 -7.82 11.34 -1.22
C ARG A 77 -6.49 11.71 -0.59
N GLU A 78 -6.39 12.92 -0.06
CA GLU A 78 -5.22 13.28 0.73
C GLU A 78 -5.24 12.57 2.09
N ILE A 79 -4.05 12.28 2.63
CA ILE A 79 -3.93 11.73 3.99
C ILE A 79 -4.28 12.87 4.94
N PRO A 80 -5.25 12.69 5.87
CA PRO A 80 -5.62 13.75 6.79
C PRO A 80 -4.43 14.22 7.65
N ASP A 81 -4.15 15.53 7.63
CA ASP A 81 -3.06 16.15 8.40
C ASP A 81 -3.16 15.87 9.90
N GLU A 82 -4.38 15.70 10.43
CA GLU A 82 -4.60 15.32 11.83
C GLU A 82 -3.94 13.98 12.18
N LYS A 83 -4.03 12.97 11.31
CA LYS A 83 -3.42 11.65 11.56
C LYS A 83 -1.90 11.73 11.62
N LEU A 84 -1.30 12.50 10.71
CA LEU A 84 0.15 12.74 10.70
C LEU A 84 0.61 13.51 11.94
N ARG A 85 -0.10 14.59 12.31
CA ARG A 85 0.20 15.37 13.53
C ARG A 85 0.07 14.55 14.80
N LEU A 86 -0.96 13.70 14.91
CA LEU A 86 -1.16 12.84 16.08
C LEU A 86 -0.02 11.83 16.23
N ALA A 87 0.37 11.17 15.14
CA ALA A 87 1.50 10.26 15.14
C ALA A 87 2.81 10.99 15.51
N SER A 88 3.04 12.16 14.92
CA SER A 88 4.26 12.91 15.16
C SER A 88 4.39 13.45 16.58
N SER A 89 3.28 13.98 17.12
CA SER A 89 3.19 14.41 18.50
C SER A 89 3.45 13.26 19.48
N TYR A 90 2.86 12.09 19.22
CA TYR A 90 3.08 10.89 20.03
C TYR A 90 4.55 10.47 20.06
N TYR A 91 5.15 10.18 18.90
CA TYR A 91 6.52 9.68 18.84
C TYR A 91 7.52 10.71 19.41
N THR A 92 7.34 11.98 19.07
CA THR A 92 8.20 13.06 19.60
C THR A 92 8.09 13.18 21.12
N SER A 93 6.89 13.12 21.70
CA SER A 93 6.68 13.24 23.15
C SER A 93 7.23 12.05 23.93
N VAL A 94 7.05 10.83 23.41
CA VAL A 94 7.57 9.62 24.05
C VAL A 94 9.10 9.57 23.97
N LEU A 95 9.69 9.89 22.81
CA LEU A 95 11.14 9.97 22.65
C LEU A 95 11.74 11.04 23.57
N TYR A 96 11.09 12.20 23.71
CA TYR A 96 11.53 13.24 24.64
C TYR A 96 11.51 12.77 26.09
N THR A 97 10.46 12.05 26.50
CA THR A 97 10.32 11.50 27.86
C THR A 97 11.42 10.48 28.16
N LEU A 98 11.68 9.55 27.24
CA LEU A 98 12.76 8.58 27.36
C LEU A 98 14.14 9.23 27.33
N GLY A 99 14.32 10.29 26.51
CA GLY A 99 15.54 11.08 26.47
C GLY A 99 15.85 11.77 27.81
N ILE A 100 14.84 12.34 28.47
CA ILE A 100 14.99 12.90 29.82
C ILE A 100 15.38 11.80 30.83
N LEU A 101 14.72 10.64 30.76
CA LEU A 101 15.03 9.51 31.65
C LEU A 101 16.47 9.04 31.44
N ALA A 102 16.88 8.80 30.20
CA ALA A 102 18.24 8.41 29.84
C ALA A 102 19.27 9.42 30.34
N SER A 103 19.05 10.71 30.10
CA SER A 103 19.94 11.78 30.56
C SER A 103 20.10 11.80 32.07
N ARG A 104 19.01 11.60 32.82
CA ARG A 104 19.05 11.54 34.30
C ARG A 104 19.81 10.31 34.81
N LEU A 105 19.57 9.15 34.19
CA LEU A 105 20.28 7.91 34.52
C LEU A 105 21.78 8.03 34.22
N GLN A 106 22.15 8.64 33.09
CA GLN A 106 23.54 8.87 32.71
C GLN A 106 24.27 9.84 33.66
N VAL A 107 23.63 10.94 34.07
CA VAL A 107 24.18 11.85 35.09
C VAL A 107 24.32 11.16 36.45
N GLY A 108 23.36 10.29 36.81
CA GLY A 108 23.41 9.47 38.01
C GLY A 108 24.60 8.50 37.99
N SER A 109 24.75 7.73 36.92
CA SER A 109 25.86 6.80 36.67
C SER A 109 27.22 7.51 36.77
N ASN A 110 27.41 8.63 36.04
CA ASN A 110 28.66 9.40 36.08
C ASN A 110 28.98 9.94 37.48
N ARG A 111 27.98 10.40 38.23
CA ARG A 111 28.19 10.87 39.61
C ARG A 111 28.63 9.73 40.53
N LEU A 112 28.04 8.54 40.38
CA LEU A 112 28.42 7.36 41.16
C LEU A 112 29.85 6.92 40.83
N LEU A 113 30.21 6.88 39.55
CA LEU A 113 31.56 6.55 39.08
C LEU A 113 32.61 7.55 39.62
N CYS A 114 32.35 8.86 39.56
CA CYS A 114 33.29 9.87 40.05
C CYS A 114 33.42 9.91 41.58
N GLN A 115 32.35 9.60 42.33
CA GLN A 115 32.35 9.66 43.80
C GLN A 115 32.84 8.36 44.44
N PHE A 116 32.68 7.22 43.76
CA PHE A 116 32.87 5.90 44.33
C PHE A 116 33.76 5.01 43.46
N ASN A 117 34.99 5.48 43.16
CA ASN A 117 36.10 4.74 42.50
C ASN A 117 36.38 3.30 43.02
N ALA A 118 35.64 2.81 44.02
CA ALA A 118 35.74 1.51 44.65
C ALA A 118 34.85 0.40 44.05
N PHE A 119 33.84 0.73 43.21
CA PHE A 119 32.93 -0.28 42.65
C PHE A 119 33.26 -0.59 41.18
N THR A 120 33.35 -1.87 40.84
CA THR A 120 33.69 -2.38 39.50
C THR A 120 32.52 -2.39 38.52
N THR A 121 31.28 -2.24 38.99
CA THR A 121 30.05 -2.31 38.18
C THR A 121 29.13 -1.12 38.45
N ASP A 122 28.59 -0.53 37.39
CA ASP A 122 27.63 0.57 37.46
C ASP A 122 26.21 0.01 37.67
N PRO A 123 25.56 0.29 38.81
CA PRO A 123 24.27 -0.30 39.17
C PRO A 123 23.09 0.29 38.38
N VAL A 124 23.33 1.34 37.60
CA VAL A 124 22.33 2.03 36.77
C VAL A 124 22.49 1.64 35.29
N ARG A 125 23.61 1.01 34.91
CA ARG A 125 23.95 0.66 33.53
C ARG A 125 22.91 -0.24 32.89
N SER A 126 22.49 -1.30 33.58
CA SER A 126 21.49 -2.26 33.08
C SER A 126 20.16 -1.56 32.77
N LEU A 127 19.69 -0.69 33.66
CA LEU A 127 18.47 0.08 33.46
C LEU A 127 18.60 1.09 32.31
N LEU A 128 19.75 1.75 32.19
CA LEU A 128 20.04 2.67 31.09
C LEU A 128 20.04 1.95 29.74
N GLU A 129 20.57 0.73 29.66
CA GLU A 129 20.54 -0.11 28.45
C GLU A 129 19.10 -0.50 28.06
N VAL A 130 18.22 -0.79 29.02
CA VAL A 130 16.79 -1.03 28.74
C VAL A 130 16.12 0.22 28.16
N VAL A 131 16.43 1.41 28.68
CA VAL A 131 15.91 2.68 28.15
C VAL A 131 16.43 2.94 26.73
N TYR A 132 17.71 2.69 26.46
CA TYR A 132 18.28 2.83 25.12
C TYR A 132 17.65 1.86 24.11
N LEU A 133 17.42 0.61 24.49
CA LEU A 133 16.71 -0.35 23.66
C LEU A 133 15.26 0.09 23.38
N ALA A 134 14.58 0.70 24.35
CA ALA A 134 13.24 1.26 24.15
C ALA A 134 13.26 2.45 23.17
N VAL A 135 14.27 3.32 23.25
CA VAL A 135 14.47 4.42 22.30
C VAL A 135 14.73 3.87 20.90
N ASP A 136 15.68 2.95 20.73
CA ASP A 136 16.01 2.37 19.42
C ASP A 136 14.80 1.66 18.80
N GLN A 137 13.97 0.99 19.60
CA GLN A 137 12.72 0.38 19.14
C GLN A 137 11.70 1.44 18.68
N LEU A 138 11.49 2.50 19.44
CA LEU A 138 10.55 3.58 19.06
C LEU A 138 11.01 4.34 17.82
N VAL A 139 12.31 4.62 17.71
CA VAL A 139 12.88 5.23 16.51
C VAL A 139 12.70 4.30 15.31
N ALA A 140 12.74 2.98 15.52
CA ALA A 140 12.48 2.03 14.46
C ALA A 140 11.04 2.11 13.91
N ASP A 141 10.07 2.36 14.79
CA ASP A 141 8.65 2.52 14.43
C ASP A 141 8.34 3.88 13.80
N CYS A 142 9.20 4.89 14.00
CA CYS A 142 9.03 6.22 13.42
C CYS A 142 9.27 6.29 11.91
N LEU A 143 9.91 5.27 11.30
CA LEU A 143 10.23 5.31 9.88
C LEU A 143 9.00 4.93 9.03
N PHE A 144 8.46 5.91 8.32
CA PHE A 144 7.24 5.74 7.55
C PHE A 144 7.49 5.92 6.06
N ALA A 145 7.20 4.87 5.30
CA ALA A 145 7.31 4.86 3.86
C ALA A 145 6.00 5.31 3.23
N ALA A 146 6.01 6.48 2.58
CA ALA A 146 4.85 7.05 1.90
C ALA A 146 4.57 6.41 0.54
N GLU A 147 5.55 5.68 -0.01
CA GLU A 147 5.44 5.09 -1.33
C GLU A 147 4.70 3.73 -1.35
N PRO A 148 4.18 3.33 -2.53
CA PRO A 148 3.75 4.22 -3.61
C PRO A 148 2.70 5.24 -3.12
N SER A 149 2.85 6.50 -3.56
CA SER A 149 2.01 7.61 -3.10
C SER A 149 0.84 7.97 -4.03
N THR A 150 0.94 7.59 -5.31
CA THR A 150 -0.07 7.89 -6.35
C THR A 150 -0.31 6.73 -7.31
N ASN A 151 0.71 5.95 -7.64
CA ASN A 151 0.58 4.82 -8.55
C ASN A 151 1.38 3.62 -8.05
N ALA A 152 0.69 2.49 -7.92
CA ALA A 152 1.27 1.22 -7.48
C ALA A 152 1.78 0.33 -8.62
N ILE A 153 1.79 0.84 -9.86
CA ILE A 153 2.38 0.15 -11.02
C ILE A 153 3.61 0.96 -11.47
N LEU A 154 4.79 0.45 -11.12
CA LEU A 154 6.05 1.03 -11.59
C LEU A 154 6.41 0.46 -12.95
N VAL A 155 6.60 1.32 -13.94
CA VAL A 155 7.03 0.89 -15.27
C VAL A 155 8.56 0.94 -15.35
N THR A 156 9.17 -0.13 -15.82
CA THR A 156 10.63 -0.19 -15.94
C THR A 156 11.17 0.91 -16.83
N ASN A 157 12.31 1.46 -16.45
CA ASN A 157 12.95 2.58 -17.12
C ASN A 157 12.15 3.90 -17.11
N ASN A 158 11.03 3.99 -16.38
CA ASN A 158 10.37 5.26 -16.10
C ASN A 158 10.92 5.85 -14.80
N LEU A 159 10.97 7.18 -14.75
CA LEU A 159 11.35 7.92 -13.56
C LEU A 159 10.16 8.00 -12.62
N PHE A 160 10.41 7.81 -11.32
CA PHE A 160 9.43 8.02 -10.27
C PHE A 160 10.07 8.76 -9.09
N PRO A 161 9.31 9.61 -8.38
CA PRO A 161 9.74 10.19 -7.12
C PRO A 161 9.66 9.14 -6.00
N PHE A 162 10.51 9.27 -5.00
CA PHE A 162 10.50 8.44 -3.80
C PHE A 162 10.58 9.34 -2.57
N ASN A 163 9.67 9.16 -1.63
CA ASN A 163 9.65 9.86 -0.35
C ASN A 163 9.49 8.88 0.83
N CYS A 164 10.31 9.07 1.85
CA CYS A 164 10.21 8.38 3.12
C CYS A 164 10.44 9.35 4.26
N ASP A 165 9.49 9.42 5.18
CA ASP A 165 9.45 10.42 6.24
C ASP A 165 9.71 9.80 7.61
N SER A 166 10.34 10.56 8.49
CA SER A 166 10.32 10.26 9.92
C SER A 166 9.10 10.89 10.57
N LEU A 167 8.38 10.08 11.35
CA LEU A 167 7.28 10.56 12.17
C LEU A 167 7.77 11.37 13.38
N ALA A 168 9.05 11.33 13.75
CA ALA A 168 9.58 12.05 14.90
C ALA A 168 10.48 13.24 14.51
N HIS A 169 10.32 14.36 15.20
CA HIS A 169 11.13 15.57 14.93
C HIS A 169 12.60 15.42 15.37
N ALA A 170 12.85 14.66 16.43
CA ALA A 170 14.15 14.61 17.11
C ALA A 170 15.13 13.56 16.55
N VAL A 171 14.76 12.82 15.51
CA VAL A 171 15.57 11.72 14.98
C VAL A 171 16.40 12.18 13.80
N VAL A 172 17.73 12.09 13.95
CA VAL A 172 18.68 12.37 12.88
C VAL A 172 19.17 11.06 12.27
N PHE A 173 19.04 10.94 10.96
CA PHE A 173 19.55 9.81 10.20
C PHE A 173 20.90 10.14 9.60
N LYS A 174 21.75 9.12 9.41
CA LYS A 174 23.00 9.23 8.66
C LYS A 174 22.77 9.03 7.17
N GLN A 175 22.00 8.01 6.81
CA GLN A 175 21.67 7.66 5.42
C GLN A 175 20.45 6.74 5.38
N PHE A 176 19.85 6.63 4.19
CA PHE A 176 18.77 5.71 3.89
C PHE A 176 19.15 4.82 2.71
N ASP A 177 19.22 3.52 2.93
CA ASP A 177 19.39 2.53 1.87
C ASP A 177 18.00 2.07 1.41
N VAL A 178 17.70 2.24 0.13
CA VAL A 178 16.44 1.81 -0.48
C VAL A 178 16.72 0.68 -1.46
N GLN A 179 16.00 -0.43 -1.31
CA GLN A 179 16.03 -1.57 -2.23
C GLN A 179 14.61 -2.08 -2.50
N ILE A 180 14.44 -2.86 -3.56
CA ILE A 180 13.16 -3.49 -3.89
C ILE A 180 13.21 -4.96 -3.50
N VAL A 181 12.26 -5.44 -2.70
CA VAL A 181 12.18 -6.85 -2.26
C VAL A 181 10.91 -7.51 -2.76
N SER A 182 10.94 -8.85 -2.89
CA SER A 182 9.75 -9.64 -3.25
C SER A 182 8.77 -9.77 -2.07
N GLU A 183 7.55 -10.23 -2.35
CA GLU A 183 6.54 -10.54 -1.33
C GLU A 183 7.06 -11.53 -0.28
N GLU A 184 7.75 -12.61 -0.69
CA GLU A 184 8.31 -13.62 0.22
C GLU A 184 9.41 -13.04 1.10
N THR A 185 10.24 -12.17 0.54
CA THR A 185 11.31 -11.50 1.29
C THR A 185 10.72 -10.48 2.28
N ALA A 186 9.66 -9.76 1.89
CA ALA A 186 8.94 -8.87 2.78
C ALA A 186 8.27 -9.63 3.94
N GLN A 187 7.70 -10.82 3.68
CA GLN A 187 7.19 -11.72 4.72
C GLN A 187 8.29 -12.13 5.71
N ALA A 188 9.47 -12.53 5.22
CA ALA A 188 10.60 -12.86 6.07
C ALA A 188 11.05 -11.65 6.92
N ILE A 189 11.07 -10.45 6.35
CA ILE A 189 11.38 -9.20 7.09
C ILE A 189 10.35 -8.93 8.19
N GLN A 190 9.05 -9.13 7.90
CA GLN A 190 7.97 -8.93 8.87
C GLN A 190 7.98 -9.99 9.97
N MET A 191 8.17 -11.27 9.64
CA MET A 191 8.27 -12.35 10.63
C MET A 191 9.44 -12.13 11.60
N ASN A 192 10.58 -11.65 11.10
CA ASN A 192 11.70 -11.25 11.97
C ASN A 192 11.35 -10.09 12.93
N LYS A 193 10.38 -9.23 12.60
CA LYS A 193 9.88 -8.20 13.53
C LYS A 193 8.92 -8.78 14.59
N VAL A 194 8.08 -9.74 14.22
CA VAL A 194 6.95 -10.23 15.04
C VAL A 194 7.33 -11.39 15.96
N ARG A 195 8.09 -12.38 15.48
CA ARG A 195 8.28 -13.66 16.20
C ARG A 195 9.13 -13.57 17.45
N GLU A 196 9.90 -12.49 17.58
CA GLU A 196 11.10 -12.56 18.39
C GLU A 196 11.18 -11.46 19.45
N GLY A 197 10.51 -10.30 19.28
CA GLY A 197 10.69 -9.15 20.17
C GLY A 197 12.15 -8.63 20.26
N SER A 198 13.09 -9.34 19.62
CA SER A 198 14.51 -9.13 19.42
C SER A 198 14.74 -8.58 18.01
N PHE A 199 13.99 -7.53 17.65
CA PHE A 199 14.58 -6.58 16.72
C PHE A 199 15.91 -6.15 17.33
N SER A 200 17.02 -6.68 16.81
CA SER A 200 18.36 -6.22 17.14
C SER A 200 18.66 -5.07 16.19
N PRO A 201 18.48 -3.81 16.63
CA PRO A 201 18.78 -2.64 15.81
C PRO A 201 20.23 -2.64 15.31
N HIS A 202 21.13 -3.40 15.94
CA HIS A 202 22.57 -3.34 15.67
C HIS A 202 23.04 -4.25 14.53
N ILE A 203 22.24 -5.20 14.07
CA ILE A 203 22.61 -6.09 12.96
C ILE A 203 21.85 -5.66 11.71
N PRO A 204 22.52 -5.31 10.60
CA PRO A 204 21.83 -5.04 9.34
C PRO A 204 21.43 -6.38 8.72
N GLY A 205 20.13 -6.70 8.73
CA GLY A 205 19.61 -7.89 8.06
C GLY A 205 19.96 -7.84 6.57
N ASN A 206 20.43 -8.97 6.03
CA ASN A 206 20.81 -9.09 4.63
C ASN A 206 19.66 -9.77 3.87
N PHE A 207 19.05 -9.06 2.93
CA PHE A 207 17.89 -9.53 2.18
C PHE A 207 18.14 -9.30 0.69
N PRO A 208 17.85 -10.29 -0.18
CA PRO A 208 18.10 -10.16 -1.61
C PRO A 208 17.19 -9.10 -2.24
N SER A 209 17.73 -8.32 -3.17
CA SER A 209 16.93 -7.37 -3.96
C SER A 209 16.28 -8.06 -5.15
N ALA A 210 14.97 -7.90 -5.30
CA ALA A 210 14.17 -8.46 -6.39
C ALA A 210 14.27 -7.64 -7.70
N ALA A 211 14.65 -6.36 -7.60
CA ALA A 211 14.88 -5.49 -8.76
C ALA A 211 16.11 -4.61 -8.54
N LEU A 212 16.56 -3.92 -9.59
CA LEU A 212 17.66 -2.96 -9.48
C LEU A 212 17.13 -1.54 -9.56
N LEU A 213 17.75 -0.65 -8.81
CA LEU A 213 17.44 0.77 -8.76
C LEU A 213 18.60 1.60 -9.31
N ALA A 214 18.27 2.66 -10.03
CA ALA A 214 19.23 3.65 -10.49
C ALA A 214 18.78 5.06 -10.09
N MET A 215 19.73 5.89 -9.67
CA MET A 215 19.51 7.31 -9.41
C MET A 215 19.92 8.11 -10.64
N LYS A 216 19.00 8.90 -11.21
CA LYS A 216 19.33 9.84 -12.28
C LYS A 216 19.61 11.22 -11.69
N PRO A 217 20.67 11.93 -12.11
CA PRO A 217 20.96 13.29 -11.63
C PRO A 217 19.81 14.25 -11.91
N THR A 218 19.55 15.17 -10.98
CA THR A 218 18.57 16.27 -11.12
C THR A 218 19.09 17.41 -11.99
N SER A 219 20.41 17.60 -12.06
CA SER A 219 21.03 18.51 -13.02
C SER A 219 21.06 17.84 -14.39
N GLY A 220 20.30 18.38 -15.34
CA GLY A 220 20.20 17.91 -16.72
C GLY A 220 21.48 18.12 -17.53
N VAL A 221 22.60 17.51 -17.13
CA VAL A 221 23.79 17.48 -17.96
C VAL A 221 23.52 16.51 -19.11
N LYS A 222 23.15 17.07 -20.26
CA LYS A 222 23.27 16.38 -21.56
C LYS A 222 24.67 15.79 -21.61
N ARG A 223 24.80 14.47 -21.58
CA ARG A 223 26.05 13.81 -21.92
C ARG A 223 26.39 14.25 -23.35
N ASN A 224 27.46 15.01 -23.52
CA ASN A 224 28.11 15.15 -24.81
C ASN A 224 28.41 13.74 -25.30
N ASN A 225 27.75 13.33 -26.39
CA ASN A 225 28.08 12.10 -27.08
C ASN A 225 29.53 12.25 -27.57
N ALA A 226 30.46 11.56 -26.92
CA ALA A 226 31.73 11.27 -27.53
C ALA A 226 31.44 10.43 -28.79
N THR A 227 31.65 11.05 -29.95
CA THR A 227 31.71 10.42 -31.27
C THR A 227 32.78 9.33 -31.26
N VAL A 228 32.36 8.07 -31.14
CA VAL A 228 33.14 6.93 -31.63
C VAL A 228 32.22 6.08 -32.50
N LYS A 229 32.68 5.88 -33.73
CA LYS A 229 31.98 5.31 -34.87
C LYS A 229 31.29 3.97 -34.57
N GLY A 230 30.05 3.84 -35.05
CA GLY A 230 29.43 2.56 -35.41
C GLY A 230 28.96 1.66 -34.26
N GLY A 231 27.67 1.72 -33.92
CA GLY A 231 27.02 0.70 -33.10
C GLY A 231 25.62 1.08 -32.64
N ASN A 232 24.62 0.27 -32.98
CA ASN A 232 23.22 0.40 -32.55
C ASN A 232 23.10 0.62 -31.03
N THR A 233 22.63 1.80 -30.61
CA THR A 233 22.63 2.29 -29.22
C THR A 233 21.24 2.34 -28.56
N ALA A 234 20.28 1.51 -29.01
CA ALA A 234 18.94 1.49 -28.39
C ALA A 234 18.85 0.61 -27.11
N HIS A 235 19.77 -0.35 -26.91
CA HIS A 235 19.61 -1.38 -25.86
C HIS A 235 20.68 -1.40 -24.75
N LYS A 236 21.62 -0.44 -24.69
CA LYS A 236 22.80 -0.53 -23.79
C LYS A 236 23.05 0.65 -22.84
N LYS A 237 22.14 1.64 -22.72
CA LYS A 237 22.43 2.89 -21.97
C LYS A 237 21.80 3.00 -20.57
N SER A 238 20.91 2.10 -20.15
CA SER A 238 20.26 2.14 -18.81
C SER A 238 21.02 1.36 -17.72
N ASP A 239 21.72 0.29 -18.09
CA ASP A 239 22.17 -0.72 -17.12
C ASP A 239 23.46 -0.34 -16.38
N VAL A 240 24.18 0.68 -16.85
CA VAL A 240 25.54 1.01 -16.37
C VAL A 240 25.58 1.54 -14.93
N ASN A 241 24.44 1.95 -14.35
CA ASN A 241 24.36 2.51 -13.00
C ASN A 241 23.28 1.88 -12.09
N SER A 242 22.66 0.76 -12.52
CA SER A 242 21.65 0.08 -11.70
C SER A 242 22.32 -0.72 -10.58
N LYS A 243 21.87 -0.53 -9.33
CA LYS A 243 22.38 -1.17 -8.12
C LYS A 243 21.26 -1.94 -7.41
N GLU A 244 21.63 -2.89 -6.56
CA GLU A 244 20.68 -3.61 -5.71
C GLU A 244 20.03 -2.68 -4.68
N SER A 245 20.80 -1.73 -4.17
CA SER A 245 20.34 -0.68 -3.27
C SER A 245 20.90 0.68 -3.67
N VAL A 246 20.13 1.73 -3.41
CA VAL A 246 20.52 3.12 -3.60
C VAL A 246 20.57 3.82 -2.25
N ILE A 247 21.57 4.69 -2.06
CA ILE A 247 21.77 5.42 -0.81
C ILE A 247 21.25 6.84 -1.00
N LEU A 248 20.25 7.21 -0.23
CA LEU A 248 19.68 8.55 -0.18
C LEU A 248 20.21 9.29 1.05
N GLN A 249 20.62 10.54 0.83
CA GLN A 249 21.06 11.40 1.92
C GLN A 249 19.83 11.98 2.64
N PRO A 250 19.88 12.09 3.99
CA PRO A 250 18.83 12.73 4.77
C PRO A 250 18.68 14.20 4.38
N THR A 251 17.44 14.64 4.28
CA THR A 251 17.05 16.04 4.07
C THR A 251 16.06 16.45 5.14
N PHE A 252 16.15 17.68 5.63
CA PHE A 252 15.20 18.19 6.61
C PHE A 252 14.00 18.83 5.91
N SER A 253 12.79 18.54 6.41
CA SER A 253 11.54 19.07 5.90
C SER A 253 10.97 20.11 6.85
N ASP A 254 10.95 21.37 6.44
CA ASP A 254 10.36 22.44 7.27
C ASP A 254 8.85 22.25 7.46
N LYS A 255 8.17 21.65 6.47
CA LYS A 255 6.71 21.39 6.53
C LYS A 255 6.36 20.37 7.61
N LEU A 256 7.13 19.28 7.69
CA LEU A 256 6.90 18.18 8.64
C LEU A 256 7.72 18.32 9.92
N ASN A 257 8.63 19.30 9.96
CA ASN A 257 9.59 19.52 11.02
C ASN A 257 10.38 18.23 11.38
N SER A 258 10.70 17.43 10.37
CA SER A 258 11.33 16.12 10.53
C SER A 258 12.34 15.81 9.42
N TRP A 259 13.19 14.83 9.68
CA TRP A 259 14.14 14.32 8.69
C TRP A 259 13.45 13.30 7.77
N GLN A 260 13.73 13.41 6.48
CA GLN A 260 13.16 12.58 5.43
C GLN A 260 14.22 12.19 4.38
N ALA A 261 13.94 11.14 3.62
CA ALA A 261 14.66 10.79 2.41
C ALA A 261 13.76 11.02 1.21
N THR A 262 14.11 12.00 0.39
CA THR A 262 13.36 12.32 -0.84
C THR A 262 14.29 12.31 -2.04
N TYR A 263 13.88 11.64 -3.12
CA TYR A 263 14.60 11.68 -4.39
C TYR A 263 13.63 11.72 -5.57
N PRO A 264 13.73 12.69 -6.49
CA PRO A 264 12.71 12.90 -7.51
C PRO A 264 12.83 11.97 -8.72
N HIS A 265 14.00 11.36 -8.94
CA HIS A 265 14.33 10.67 -10.20
C HIS A 265 14.97 9.29 -9.96
N LEU A 266 14.25 8.43 -9.24
CA LEU A 266 14.60 7.01 -9.19
C LEU A 266 14.08 6.30 -10.43
N LEU A 267 14.79 5.24 -10.80
CA LEU A 267 14.46 4.40 -11.94
C LEU A 267 14.58 2.94 -11.51
N CYS A 268 13.59 2.13 -11.89
CA CYS A 268 13.59 0.69 -11.66
C CYS A 268 13.97 -0.06 -12.95
N THR A 269 14.91 -1.00 -12.84
CA THR A 269 15.28 -1.94 -13.91
C THR A 269 15.16 -3.38 -13.45
N THR A 270 14.77 -4.27 -14.35
CA THR A 270 14.70 -5.71 -14.07
C THR A 270 16.08 -6.34 -14.10
N ARG A 271 16.32 -7.32 -13.23
CA ARG A 271 17.45 -8.22 -13.39
C ARG A 271 17.21 -9.07 -14.64
N GLN A 272 18.11 -9.02 -15.62
CA GLN A 272 18.04 -9.91 -16.80
C GLN A 272 18.25 -11.39 -16.45
N LYS A 273 18.65 -11.73 -15.21
CA LYS A 273 19.09 -13.08 -14.82
C LYS A 273 18.23 -13.81 -13.78
N ASP A 274 17.25 -13.16 -13.14
CA ASP A 274 16.50 -13.82 -12.08
C ASP A 274 15.10 -14.23 -12.55
N THR A 275 14.90 -15.54 -12.59
CA THR A 275 13.66 -16.27 -12.87
C THR A 275 12.49 -15.85 -11.99
N VAL A 276 12.75 -15.14 -10.88
CA VAL A 276 11.75 -14.69 -9.89
C VAL A 276 10.69 -13.76 -10.48
N LEU A 277 11.02 -12.96 -11.50
CA LEU A 277 10.03 -12.11 -12.19
C LEU A 277 9.18 -12.88 -13.21
N LEU A 278 9.60 -14.09 -13.58
CA LEU A 278 9.01 -14.95 -14.61
C LEU A 278 8.48 -16.27 -14.03
N ASP A 279 8.64 -16.51 -12.73
CA ASP A 279 8.27 -17.77 -12.10
C ASP A 279 6.75 -17.81 -11.95
N ASN A 280 6.11 -18.42 -12.94
CA ASN A 280 4.74 -18.94 -12.88
C ASN A 280 4.61 -20.12 -11.87
N ARG A 281 5.56 -20.27 -10.93
CA ARG A 281 5.61 -21.35 -9.94
C ARG A 281 4.89 -20.98 -8.66
N ALA A 282 3.60 -20.70 -8.80
CA ALA A 282 2.59 -20.95 -7.79
C ALA A 282 1.29 -21.09 -8.58
N GLY A 283 0.42 -22.04 -8.26
CA GLY A 283 -0.84 -22.33 -8.97
C GLY A 283 -1.90 -21.21 -8.89
N GLN A 284 -1.50 -19.95 -8.97
CA GLN A 284 -2.28 -18.72 -8.91
C GLN A 284 -2.26 -18.07 -10.30
N VAL A 285 -2.97 -18.68 -11.24
CA VAL A 285 -3.13 -18.16 -12.61
C VAL A 285 -3.58 -16.70 -12.56
N GLY A 286 -2.81 -15.79 -13.15
CA GLY A 286 -3.16 -14.38 -13.33
C GLY A 286 -2.61 -13.39 -12.29
N LYS A 287 -2.13 -13.84 -11.11
CA LYS A 287 -1.54 -12.94 -10.09
C LYS A 287 -0.21 -12.38 -10.59
N ARG A 288 -0.04 -11.05 -10.52
CA ARG A 288 1.25 -10.40 -10.82
C ARG A 288 2.16 -10.40 -9.60
N PRO A 289 3.49 -10.52 -9.78
CA PRO A 289 4.44 -10.39 -8.69
C PRO A 289 4.28 -9.05 -7.95
N VAL A 290 4.28 -9.12 -6.63
CA VAL A 290 4.16 -7.97 -5.73
C VAL A 290 5.52 -7.69 -5.09
N PHE A 291 5.85 -6.41 -4.97
CA PHE A 291 7.12 -5.91 -4.46
C PHE A 291 6.90 -4.84 -3.41
N TYR A 292 7.94 -4.61 -2.62
CA TYR A 292 7.98 -3.59 -1.58
C TYR A 292 9.30 -2.84 -1.65
N PHE A 293 9.30 -1.55 -1.34
CA PHE A 293 10.52 -0.84 -1.02
C PHE A 293 10.89 -1.21 0.41
N TYR A 294 12.02 -1.89 0.55
CA TYR A 294 12.66 -2.07 1.83
C TYR A 294 13.60 -0.90 2.06
N ILE A 295 13.33 -0.17 3.14
CA ILE A 295 14.06 1.03 3.51
C ILE A 295 14.80 0.71 4.80
N ARG A 296 16.12 0.81 4.73
CA ARG A 296 17.00 0.66 5.88
C ARG A 296 17.66 2.01 6.17
N ALA A 297 17.29 2.62 7.28
CA ALA A 297 17.86 3.89 7.71
C ALA A 297 18.93 3.64 8.79
N THR A 298 20.07 4.29 8.69
CA THR A 298 21.14 4.23 9.69
C THR A 298 21.03 5.41 10.64
N ILE A 299 21.00 5.14 11.94
CA ILE A 299 20.99 6.14 13.01
C ILE A 299 22.17 5.92 13.96
N PHE A 300 22.47 6.94 14.76
CA PHE A 300 23.38 6.79 15.91
C PHE A 300 22.57 6.36 17.12
N SER A 301 22.89 5.19 17.69
CA SER A 301 22.22 4.71 18.90
C SER A 301 22.66 5.53 20.11
N PRO A 302 21.75 5.86 21.03
CA PRO A 302 22.13 6.51 22.29
C PRO A 302 23.03 5.62 23.18
N ALA A 303 23.05 4.30 22.95
CA ALA A 303 23.99 3.38 23.60
C ALA A 303 25.44 3.52 23.08
N GLY A 304 25.65 4.26 21.99
CA GLY A 304 26.91 4.34 21.25
C GLY A 304 26.91 3.41 20.04
N GLY A 305 27.55 3.84 18.95
CA GLY A 305 27.62 3.09 17.70
C GLY A 305 26.44 3.34 16.75
N LEU A 306 26.31 2.46 15.75
CA LEU A 306 25.28 2.54 14.71
C LEU A 306 24.11 1.60 15.03
N SER A 307 22.91 2.07 14.71
CA SER A 307 21.66 1.32 14.77
C SER A 307 20.96 1.43 13.41
N TYR A 308 20.23 0.39 13.02
CA TYR A 308 19.61 0.22 11.72
C TYR A 308 18.12 0.07 11.89
N VAL A 309 17.39 1.08 11.45
CA VAL A 309 15.93 1.09 11.39
C VAL A 309 15.47 0.52 10.06
N ARG A 310 14.35 -0.20 10.06
CA ARG A 310 13.82 -0.87 8.88
C ARG A 310 12.34 -0.60 8.72
N SER A 311 11.92 -0.21 7.52
CA SER A 311 10.52 -0.06 7.14
C SER A 311 10.26 -0.65 5.76
N LEU A 312 9.00 -0.97 5.52
CA LEU A 312 8.50 -1.47 4.23
C LEU A 312 7.44 -0.51 3.72
N SER A 313 7.43 -0.29 2.41
CA SER A 313 6.41 0.51 1.73
C SER A 313 5.06 -0.20 1.63
N LEU A 314 4.08 0.46 1.03
CA LEU A 314 2.92 -0.23 0.48
C LEU A 314 3.35 -1.11 -0.72
N PRO A 315 2.59 -2.17 -1.03
CA PRO A 315 2.92 -3.09 -2.12
C PRO A 315 2.82 -2.39 -3.47
N PHE A 316 3.65 -2.78 -4.42
CA PHE A 316 3.50 -2.33 -5.79
C PHE A 316 3.85 -3.45 -6.76
N THR A 317 3.53 -3.24 -8.01
CA THR A 317 3.86 -4.15 -9.11
C THR A 317 4.80 -3.46 -10.08
N ILE A 318 5.64 -4.24 -10.77
CA ILE A 318 6.57 -3.73 -11.78
C ILE A 318 6.13 -4.22 -13.16
N ALA A 319 5.84 -3.28 -14.06
CA ALA A 319 5.48 -3.54 -15.45
C ALA A 319 6.68 -3.28 -16.38
N THR A 320 6.93 -4.17 -17.36
CA THR A 320 8.03 -4.00 -18.31
C THR A 320 7.58 -3.28 -19.58
N ARG A 321 8.36 -2.30 -20.04
CA ARG A 321 8.06 -1.45 -21.22
C ARG A 321 8.07 -2.19 -22.57
N ARG A 322 8.50 -3.46 -22.65
CA ARG A 322 8.59 -4.21 -23.92
C ARG A 322 7.24 -4.52 -24.58
N ASN A 323 6.13 -4.32 -23.89
CA ASN A 323 4.81 -4.62 -24.41
C ASN A 323 4.21 -3.34 -24.98
N GLN A 324 4.35 -3.09 -26.29
CA GLN A 324 3.72 -1.95 -26.99
C GLN A 324 2.54 -2.34 -27.91
N ASP A 325 2.32 -3.62 -28.20
CA ASP A 325 1.16 -4.12 -28.97
C ASP A 325 0.10 -4.75 -28.06
N CYS A 326 -1.14 -4.93 -28.53
CA CYS A 326 -2.37 -5.44 -27.88
C CYS A 326 -2.25 -6.34 -26.62
N GLN A 327 -1.16 -7.09 -26.45
CA GLN A 327 -0.69 -7.61 -25.16
C GLN A 327 -0.57 -6.56 -24.03
N VAL A 328 -0.29 -5.27 -24.31
CA VAL A 328 -0.22 -4.18 -23.30
C VAL A 328 -1.52 -4.06 -22.56
N GLN A 329 -2.66 -4.10 -23.28
CA GLN A 329 -3.97 -3.91 -22.67
C GLN A 329 -4.36 -5.12 -21.79
N ARG A 330 -4.04 -6.35 -22.22
CA ARG A 330 -4.19 -7.57 -21.39
C ARG A 330 -3.22 -7.64 -20.21
N MET A 331 -2.04 -7.06 -20.35
CA MET A 331 -1.04 -7.03 -19.29
C MET A 331 -1.38 -5.94 -18.26
N MET A 332 -1.77 -4.75 -18.72
CA MET A 332 -2.25 -3.65 -17.87
C MET A 332 -3.52 -4.03 -17.11
N SER A 333 -4.42 -4.84 -17.70
CA SER A 333 -5.60 -5.33 -16.99
C SER A 333 -5.22 -6.20 -15.77
N SER A 334 -4.26 -7.11 -15.91
CA SER A 334 -3.80 -7.91 -14.77
C SER A 334 -3.08 -7.08 -13.68
N TYR A 335 -2.28 -6.08 -14.05
CA TYR A 335 -1.63 -5.18 -13.09
C TYR A 335 -2.65 -4.31 -12.35
N THR A 336 -3.58 -3.69 -13.07
CA THR A 336 -4.64 -2.86 -12.46
C THR A 336 -5.60 -3.69 -11.62
N ALA A 337 -5.91 -4.94 -12.00
CA ALA A 337 -6.69 -5.87 -11.19
C ALA A 337 -5.96 -6.20 -9.88
N THR A 338 -4.65 -6.46 -9.98
CA THR A 338 -3.81 -6.74 -8.81
C THR A 338 -3.84 -5.54 -7.87
N CYS A 339 -3.66 -4.31 -8.37
CA CYS A 339 -3.75 -3.10 -7.56
C CYS A 339 -5.15 -2.87 -6.96
N PHE A 340 -6.22 -3.07 -7.73
CA PHE A 340 -7.59 -2.98 -7.20
C PHE A 340 -7.80 -3.94 -6.03
N TRP A 341 -7.32 -5.17 -6.15
CA TRP A 341 -7.42 -6.16 -5.10
C TRP A 341 -6.56 -5.81 -3.88
N LEU A 342 -5.32 -5.35 -4.10
CA LEU A 342 -4.40 -4.94 -3.04
C LEU A 342 -4.95 -3.78 -2.20
N TYR A 343 -5.43 -2.71 -2.85
CA TYR A 343 -5.83 -1.48 -2.17
C TYR A 343 -7.31 -1.47 -1.76
N GLY A 344 -8.17 -2.17 -2.50
CA GLY A 344 -9.60 -2.18 -2.24
C GLY A 344 -9.99 -2.92 -0.96
N THR A 345 -9.34 -4.05 -0.64
CA THR A 345 -9.72 -4.85 0.54
C THR A 345 -9.54 -4.10 1.85
N SER A 346 -8.55 -3.20 1.91
CA SER A 346 -8.19 -2.42 3.09
C SER A 346 -7.88 -3.28 4.33
N SER A 347 -7.67 -4.59 4.17
CA SER A 347 -7.31 -5.52 5.23
C SER A 347 -5.83 -5.90 5.08
N LEU A 348 -5.03 -5.40 6.02
CA LEU A 348 -3.62 -5.75 6.16
C LEU A 348 -3.43 -6.66 7.36
N ASP A 349 -2.83 -7.83 7.17
CA ASP A 349 -2.25 -8.61 8.27
C ASP A 349 -0.78 -8.14 8.46
N GLY A 350 -0.64 -7.05 9.21
CA GLY A 350 0.59 -6.27 9.28
C GLY A 350 0.90 -5.58 7.94
N LEU A 351 1.73 -6.18 7.07
CA LEU A 351 2.02 -5.68 5.72
C LEU A 351 1.66 -6.69 4.62
N ILE A 352 1.11 -7.85 4.96
CA ILE A 352 0.75 -8.91 4.03
C ILE A 352 -0.76 -8.82 3.73
N PHE A 353 -1.11 -8.99 2.45
CA PHE A 353 -2.48 -8.88 1.98
C PHE A 353 -3.21 -10.20 2.08
N ASN A 354 -4.45 -10.13 2.56
CA ASN A 354 -5.41 -11.21 2.35
C ASN A 354 -5.98 -11.11 0.93
N TRP A 355 -5.84 -12.19 0.16
CA TRP A 355 -6.30 -12.27 -1.23
C TRP A 355 -7.75 -12.77 -1.36
N SER A 356 -8.46 -13.00 -0.26
CA SER A 356 -9.86 -13.43 -0.28
C SER A 356 -10.80 -12.27 0.06
N ILE A 357 -11.83 -12.06 -0.76
CA ILE A 357 -12.83 -11.00 -0.58
C ILE A 357 -14.22 -11.60 -0.60
N LYS A 358 -15.10 -11.16 0.30
CA LYS A 358 -16.53 -11.48 0.26
C LYS A 358 -17.23 -10.74 -0.89
N TRP A 359 -18.28 -11.32 -1.47
CA TRP A 359 -19.05 -10.72 -2.57
C TRP A 359 -19.57 -9.32 -2.26
N SER A 360 -20.17 -9.13 -1.09
CA SER A 360 -20.65 -7.82 -0.63
C SER A 360 -19.57 -6.74 -0.70
N ARG A 361 -18.36 -7.06 -0.22
CA ARG A 361 -17.22 -6.16 -0.25
C ARG A 361 -16.70 -5.94 -1.67
N PHE A 362 -16.66 -6.96 -2.52
CA PHE A 362 -16.29 -6.80 -3.92
C PHE A 362 -17.24 -5.83 -4.64
N LYS A 363 -18.56 -5.96 -4.48
CA LYS A 363 -19.55 -5.05 -5.09
C LYS A 363 -19.30 -3.60 -4.71
N GLN A 364 -19.11 -3.32 -3.41
CA GLN A 364 -18.83 -1.98 -2.91
C GLN A 364 -17.56 -1.38 -3.53
N LEU A 365 -16.50 -2.18 -3.61
CA LEU A 365 -15.23 -1.73 -4.18
C LEU A 365 -15.33 -1.50 -5.66
N TYR A 366 -16.02 -2.38 -6.38
CA TYR A 366 -16.21 -2.27 -7.81
C TYR A 366 -17.09 -1.07 -8.17
N GLN A 367 -18.16 -0.81 -7.40
CA GLN A 367 -18.97 0.41 -7.49
C GLN A 367 -18.12 1.66 -7.30
N ALA A 368 -17.32 1.72 -6.24
CA ALA A 368 -16.46 2.86 -5.95
C ALA A 368 -15.43 3.07 -7.07
N TYR A 369 -14.77 1.99 -7.53
CA TYR A 369 -13.82 2.03 -8.63
C TYR A 369 -14.45 2.58 -9.91
N PHE A 370 -15.62 2.07 -10.30
CA PHE A 370 -16.34 2.56 -11.47
C PHE A 370 -16.72 4.04 -11.32
N THR A 371 -17.34 4.42 -10.19
CA THR A 371 -17.80 5.79 -9.94
C THR A 371 -16.64 6.81 -10.02
N VAL A 372 -15.49 6.48 -9.43
CA VAL A 372 -14.30 7.34 -9.45
C VAL A 372 -13.66 7.40 -10.84
N ASN A 373 -13.48 6.26 -11.52
CA ASN A 373 -12.75 6.22 -12.80
C ASN A 373 -13.60 6.61 -14.01
N ALA A 374 -14.92 6.48 -13.93
CA ALA A 374 -15.88 6.98 -14.93
C ALA A 374 -16.34 8.41 -14.62
N GLU A 375 -16.00 8.93 -13.43
CA GLU A 375 -16.38 10.25 -12.93
C GLU A 375 -17.90 10.51 -12.89
N VAL A 376 -18.72 9.46 -12.75
CA VAL A 376 -20.19 9.51 -12.76
C VAL A 376 -20.77 9.75 -11.37
N LYS A 377 -22.02 10.23 -11.29
CA LYS A 377 -22.77 10.34 -10.02
C LYS A 377 -23.56 9.06 -9.73
N ARG A 378 -24.10 8.42 -10.77
CA ARG A 378 -24.87 7.18 -10.64
C ARG A 378 -23.93 5.98 -10.48
N PRO A 379 -23.95 5.28 -9.32
CA PRO A 379 -23.17 4.05 -9.14
C PRO A 379 -23.83 2.86 -9.87
N LEU A 380 -23.09 1.75 -9.98
CA LEU A 380 -23.65 0.47 -10.44
C LEU A 380 -24.70 -0.05 -9.45
N SER A 381 -25.78 -0.63 -9.96
CA SER A 381 -26.88 -1.22 -9.20
C SER A 381 -26.70 -2.73 -9.05
N ASP A 382 -27.53 -3.39 -8.22
CA ASP A 382 -27.48 -4.85 -8.08
C ASP A 382 -27.79 -5.59 -9.39
N VAL A 383 -28.55 -5.00 -10.29
CA VAL A 383 -28.85 -5.56 -11.62
C VAL A 383 -27.56 -5.65 -12.46
N ASP A 384 -26.72 -4.63 -12.42
CA ASP A 384 -25.43 -4.61 -13.14
C ASP A 384 -24.46 -5.71 -12.61
N PHE A 385 -24.62 -6.11 -11.35
CA PHE A 385 -23.82 -7.16 -10.72
C PHE A 385 -24.37 -8.57 -10.97
N GLN A 386 -25.62 -8.72 -11.39
CA GLN A 386 -26.19 -10.03 -11.72
C GLN A 386 -25.42 -10.68 -12.87
N LEU A 387 -25.21 -9.90 -13.94
CA LEU A 387 -24.36 -10.30 -15.07
C LEU A 387 -22.94 -10.70 -14.64
N MET A 388 -22.36 -9.96 -13.70
CA MET A 388 -21.01 -10.26 -13.20
C MET A 388 -21.00 -11.54 -12.37
N LYS A 389 -22.03 -11.77 -11.54
CA LYS A 389 -22.14 -12.96 -10.71
C LYS A 389 -22.21 -14.22 -11.57
N GLU A 390 -23.08 -14.22 -12.57
CA GLU A 390 -23.22 -15.32 -13.54
C GLU A 390 -21.90 -15.59 -14.28
N LYS A 391 -21.21 -14.52 -14.67
CA LYS A 391 -19.89 -14.60 -15.28
C LYS A 391 -18.85 -15.20 -14.33
N MET A 392 -18.88 -14.89 -13.04
CA MET A 392 -17.89 -15.40 -12.07
C MET A 392 -18.04 -16.88 -11.74
N GLU A 393 -19.20 -17.48 -11.99
CA GLU A 393 -19.49 -18.91 -11.78
C GLU A 393 -18.95 -19.78 -12.93
N CYS A 394 -17.68 -19.58 -13.29
CA CYS A 394 -17.04 -20.35 -14.35
C CYS A 394 -16.78 -21.80 -13.90
N GLU A 395 -17.46 -22.76 -14.53
CA GLU A 395 -17.34 -24.20 -14.25
C GLU A 395 -15.89 -24.72 -14.35
N ASP A 396 -15.11 -24.22 -15.31
CA ASP A 396 -13.69 -24.58 -15.49
C ASP A 396 -12.76 -24.03 -14.40
N CYS A 397 -13.19 -23.01 -13.65
CA CYS A 397 -12.41 -22.35 -12.60
C CYS A 397 -12.95 -22.62 -11.19
N ARG A 398 -14.05 -23.36 -11.08
CA ARG A 398 -14.59 -23.82 -9.80
C ARG A 398 -13.61 -24.83 -9.20
N GLU A 399 -12.91 -24.43 -8.14
CA GLU A 399 -12.07 -25.35 -7.38
C GLU A 399 -13.00 -26.45 -6.82
N HIS A 400 -12.79 -27.70 -7.22
CA HIS A 400 -13.59 -28.87 -6.81
C HIS A 400 -13.41 -29.23 -5.32
N SER A 401 -12.99 -28.28 -4.49
CA SER A 401 -12.53 -28.47 -3.11
C SER A 401 -13.40 -27.79 -2.07
N ILE A 402 -14.60 -27.34 -2.42
CA ILE A 402 -15.61 -26.93 -1.44
C ILE A 402 -16.75 -27.96 -1.53
N PRO A 403 -16.87 -28.89 -0.57
CA PRO A 403 -18.04 -29.74 -0.48
C PRO A 403 -19.27 -28.85 -0.44
N GLU A 404 -20.35 -29.26 -1.11
CA GLU A 404 -21.69 -28.66 -1.14
C GLU A 404 -22.34 -28.51 0.26
N ALA A 405 -21.59 -28.72 1.35
CA ALA A 405 -22.00 -28.69 2.74
C ALA A 405 -22.01 -27.28 3.38
N LEU A 406 -21.50 -26.24 2.72
CA LEU A 406 -21.48 -24.87 3.27
C LEU A 406 -22.71 -24.01 2.91
N ASP A 407 -23.56 -24.45 1.96
CA ASP A 407 -24.82 -23.76 1.64
C ASP A 407 -25.86 -23.83 2.77
N PHE A 408 -25.66 -24.67 3.79
CA PHE A 408 -26.55 -24.77 4.95
C PHE A 408 -26.34 -23.67 6.02
N LEU A 409 -25.26 -22.89 5.97
CA LEU A 409 -24.94 -21.86 6.97
C LEU A 409 -25.10 -20.41 6.47
N GLY A 410 -25.48 -20.19 5.21
CA GLY A 410 -25.70 -18.85 4.67
C GLY A 410 -24.43 -17.99 4.62
N GLU A 411 -23.24 -18.59 4.57
CA GLU A 411 -21.99 -17.84 4.43
C GLU A 411 -21.85 -17.33 2.97
N GLU A 412 -21.62 -16.01 2.81
CA GLU A 412 -21.43 -15.40 1.50
C GLU A 412 -20.26 -16.04 0.73
N PRO A 413 -20.39 -16.26 -0.60
CA PRO A 413 -19.33 -16.86 -1.39
C PRO A 413 -18.06 -16.00 -1.35
N LEU A 414 -16.92 -16.65 -1.08
CA LEU A 414 -15.61 -16.04 -1.14
C LEU A 414 -15.13 -15.98 -2.59
N LEU A 415 -14.78 -14.79 -3.05
CA LEU A 415 -14.21 -14.59 -4.38
C LEU A 415 -12.70 -14.72 -4.34
N THR A 416 -12.20 -15.48 -5.31
CA THR A 416 -10.77 -15.61 -5.57
C THR A 416 -10.37 -14.68 -6.72
N PHE A 417 -9.12 -14.20 -6.67
CA PHE A 417 -8.56 -13.33 -7.71
C PHE A 417 -8.61 -13.95 -9.13
N LYS A 418 -8.54 -15.30 -9.20
CA LYS A 418 -8.60 -16.06 -10.47
C LYS A 418 -9.90 -15.79 -11.24
N ASN A 419 -11.03 -15.69 -10.54
CA ASN A 419 -12.35 -15.54 -11.17
C ASN A 419 -12.48 -14.17 -11.88
N VAL A 420 -11.87 -13.12 -11.33
CA VAL A 420 -11.91 -11.77 -11.91
C VAL A 420 -11.07 -11.64 -13.18
N LEU A 421 -10.00 -12.42 -13.30
CA LEU A 421 -9.14 -12.48 -14.48
C LEU A 421 -9.40 -13.71 -15.36
N CYS A 422 -10.46 -14.46 -15.11
CA CYS A 422 -10.74 -15.71 -15.81
C CYS A 422 -10.81 -15.48 -17.34
N PRO A 423 -9.97 -16.15 -18.14
CA PRO A 423 -10.00 -16.03 -19.61
C PRO A 423 -11.09 -16.91 -20.25
N HIS A 424 -11.74 -17.79 -19.48
CA HIS A 424 -12.82 -18.68 -19.93
C HIS A 424 -14.19 -18.00 -19.92
N LEU A 425 -14.27 -16.77 -19.43
CA LEU A 425 -15.39 -15.86 -19.64
C LEU A 425 -15.56 -15.59 -21.14
N ARG A 426 -16.41 -16.38 -21.80
CA ARG A 426 -16.74 -16.27 -23.22
C ARG A 426 -18.01 -15.46 -23.38
N TYR A 427 -17.98 -14.50 -24.30
CA TYR A 427 -19.18 -13.87 -24.85
C TYR A 427 -19.30 -14.36 -26.29
N ASP A 428 -20.29 -15.21 -26.54
CA ASP A 428 -20.61 -15.72 -27.87
C ASP A 428 -21.82 -14.95 -28.40
N CYS A 429 -21.62 -14.06 -29.38
CA CYS A 429 -22.71 -13.42 -30.12
C CYS A 429 -22.53 -13.74 -31.61
N ASP A 430 -23.45 -14.59 -32.11
CA ASP A 430 -23.72 -15.04 -33.48
C ASP A 430 -22.53 -15.53 -34.34
N GLN A 431 -21.45 -14.75 -34.47
CA GLN A 431 -20.21 -15.11 -35.21
C GLN A 431 -18.90 -14.54 -34.60
N ASN A 432 -18.96 -13.69 -33.57
CA ASN A 432 -17.77 -13.09 -32.93
C ASN A 432 -17.58 -13.65 -31.52
N VAL A 433 -16.55 -14.51 -31.36
CA VAL A 433 -16.13 -15.02 -30.05
C VAL A 433 -15.27 -13.96 -29.36
N MET A 434 -15.89 -13.11 -28.53
CA MET A 434 -15.14 -12.15 -27.72
C MET A 434 -14.81 -12.77 -26.36
N ARG A 435 -13.50 -12.83 -26.05
CA ARG A 435 -12.99 -13.34 -24.77
C ARG A 435 -12.44 -12.18 -23.96
N PHE A 436 -13.15 -11.74 -22.93
CA PHE A 436 -12.66 -10.76 -21.99
C PHE A 436 -13.05 -11.12 -20.56
N SER A 437 -12.10 -11.00 -19.64
CA SER A 437 -12.36 -11.17 -18.21
C SER A 437 -13.23 -10.04 -17.68
N ILE A 438 -13.84 -10.21 -16.50
CA ILE A 438 -14.65 -9.16 -15.86
C ILE A 438 -13.84 -7.87 -15.68
N TRP A 439 -12.58 -8.00 -15.26
CA TRP A 439 -11.71 -6.84 -15.13
C TRP A 439 -11.35 -6.20 -16.47
N ARG A 440 -11.19 -7.00 -17.52
CA ARG A 440 -10.94 -6.44 -18.85
C ARG A 440 -12.17 -5.71 -19.38
N GLY A 441 -13.36 -6.26 -19.17
CA GLY A 441 -14.63 -5.67 -19.58
C GLY A 441 -14.83 -4.28 -18.98
N ILE A 442 -14.60 -4.11 -17.67
CA ILE A 442 -14.76 -2.78 -17.05
C ILE A 442 -13.75 -1.77 -17.55
N LEU A 443 -12.53 -2.17 -17.86
CA LEU A 443 -11.55 -1.25 -18.44
C LEU A 443 -11.96 -0.78 -19.84
N GLU A 444 -12.61 -1.62 -20.63
CA GLU A 444 -13.16 -1.23 -21.94
C GLU A 444 -14.38 -0.32 -21.78
N VAL A 445 -15.26 -0.62 -20.81
CA VAL A 445 -16.36 0.28 -20.44
C VAL A 445 -15.83 1.64 -20.00
N LEU A 446 -14.82 1.70 -19.13
CA LEU A 446 -14.26 2.97 -18.68
C LEU A 446 -13.69 3.83 -19.82
N GLN A 447 -13.19 3.22 -20.91
CA GLN A 447 -12.68 3.97 -22.05
C GLN A 447 -13.76 4.81 -22.74
N ILE A 448 -14.99 4.32 -22.84
CA ILE A 448 -16.10 5.10 -23.43
C ILE A 448 -16.61 6.20 -22.49
N PHE A 449 -16.46 6.05 -21.17
CA PHE A 449 -16.83 7.08 -20.19
C PHE A 449 -15.79 8.21 -20.09
N GLN A 450 -14.51 7.89 -20.22
CA GLN A 450 -13.41 8.84 -20.04
C GLN A 450 -13.23 9.79 -21.24
N ASP A 451 -13.71 9.41 -22.42
CA ASP A 451 -13.64 10.26 -23.60
C ASP A 451 -14.81 11.26 -23.61
N ALA A 452 -14.51 12.53 -23.36
CA ALA A 452 -15.50 13.60 -23.29
C ALA A 452 -16.32 13.78 -24.58
N ARG A 453 -15.85 13.29 -25.73
CA ARG A 453 -16.58 13.40 -27.01
C ARG A 453 -17.76 12.44 -27.12
N THR A 454 -17.77 11.37 -26.33
CA THR A 454 -18.77 10.31 -26.46
C THR A 454 -20.10 10.69 -25.80
N ASN A 455 -20.08 11.60 -24.81
CA ASN A 455 -21.21 12.00 -23.96
C ASN A 455 -21.89 10.87 -23.16
N VAL A 456 -21.26 9.70 -23.05
CA VAL A 456 -21.81 8.53 -22.33
C VAL A 456 -22.06 8.81 -20.85
N LYS A 457 -21.18 9.59 -20.22
CA LYS A 457 -21.29 9.98 -18.81
C LYS A 457 -22.63 10.66 -18.51
N GLN A 458 -23.06 11.59 -19.36
CA GLN A 458 -24.31 12.31 -19.18
C GLN A 458 -25.50 11.37 -19.36
N LEU A 459 -25.51 10.55 -20.41
CA LEU A 459 -26.55 9.55 -20.65
C LEU A 459 -26.69 8.53 -19.51
N TRP A 460 -25.57 8.17 -18.88
CA TRP A 460 -25.55 7.27 -17.73
C TRP A 460 -26.16 7.92 -16.48
N ASP A 461 -25.73 9.13 -16.15
CA ASP A 461 -26.21 9.89 -14.99
C ASP A 461 -27.70 10.29 -15.13
N ASP A 462 -28.16 10.50 -16.36
CA ASP A 462 -29.57 10.82 -16.67
C ASP A 462 -30.46 9.57 -16.77
N PHE A 463 -29.94 8.37 -16.46
CA PHE A 463 -30.62 7.07 -16.50
C PHE A 463 -31.08 6.58 -17.88
N ILE A 464 -30.67 7.24 -18.97
CA ILE A 464 -30.97 6.86 -20.36
C ILE A 464 -30.24 5.56 -20.76
N LEU A 465 -29.06 5.32 -20.20
CA LEU A 465 -28.36 4.03 -20.34
C LEU A 465 -28.78 3.11 -19.20
N HIS A 466 -29.42 1.99 -19.51
CA HIS A 466 -30.00 1.11 -18.50
C HIS A 466 -28.96 0.46 -17.57
N GLY A 467 -27.79 0.09 -18.10
CA GLY A 467 -26.78 -0.60 -17.29
C GLY A 467 -25.84 -1.48 -18.10
N LEU A 468 -25.13 -2.33 -17.36
CA LEU A 468 -24.39 -3.48 -17.85
C LEU A 468 -25.33 -4.70 -17.86
N THR A 469 -25.73 -5.17 -19.03
CA THR A 469 -26.74 -6.24 -19.17
C THR A 469 -26.39 -7.14 -20.36
N ASP A 470 -26.75 -8.43 -20.29
CA ASP A 470 -26.63 -9.33 -21.44
C ASP A 470 -27.81 -9.18 -22.41
N ILE A 471 -27.61 -9.52 -23.68
CA ILE A 471 -28.65 -9.52 -24.72
C ILE A 471 -29.84 -10.38 -24.29
N ASN A 472 -29.57 -11.54 -23.67
CA ASN A 472 -30.61 -12.45 -23.19
C ASN A 472 -31.45 -11.85 -22.06
N GLU A 473 -30.82 -11.13 -21.12
CA GLU A 473 -31.53 -10.43 -20.04
C GLU A 473 -32.34 -9.25 -20.56
N VAL A 474 -31.87 -8.53 -21.60
CA VAL A 474 -32.63 -7.45 -22.24
C VAL A 474 -33.95 -7.98 -22.81
N ILE A 475 -33.96 -9.19 -23.39
CA ILE A 475 -35.18 -9.84 -23.87
C ILE A 475 -36.15 -10.10 -22.70
N CYS A 476 -35.65 -10.62 -21.57
CA CYS A 476 -36.46 -10.87 -20.36
C CYS A 476 -36.96 -9.60 -19.67
N LEU A 477 -36.12 -8.59 -19.48
CA LEU A 477 -36.49 -7.28 -18.93
C LEU A 477 -37.57 -6.62 -19.79
N ARG A 478 -37.49 -6.76 -21.11
CA ARG A 478 -38.49 -6.22 -22.01
C ARG A 478 -39.82 -6.97 -21.93
N LEU A 479 -39.82 -8.30 -21.82
CA LEU A 479 -41.03 -9.09 -21.56
C LEU A 479 -41.70 -8.69 -20.23
N LEU A 480 -40.91 -8.40 -19.19
CA LEU A 480 -41.38 -7.91 -17.90
C LEU A 480 -41.94 -6.47 -17.96
N LEU A 481 -41.32 -5.59 -18.72
CA LEU A 481 -41.80 -4.21 -18.92
C LEU A 481 -43.09 -4.16 -19.76
N ILE A 482 -43.20 -5.01 -20.78
CA ILE A 482 -44.42 -5.16 -21.60
C ILE A 482 -45.58 -5.73 -20.78
N SER A 483 -45.32 -6.66 -19.85
CA SER A 483 -46.37 -7.23 -18.99
C SER A 483 -46.86 -6.30 -17.87
N ARG A 484 -46.09 -5.26 -17.52
CA ARG A 484 -46.45 -4.29 -16.46
C ARG A 484 -47.11 -3.01 -16.97
N HIS A 485 -46.93 -2.65 -18.23
CA HIS A 485 -47.57 -1.48 -18.84
C HIS A 485 -48.63 -1.92 -19.85
N CYS A 486 -49.91 -1.69 -19.51
CA CYS A 486 -51.08 -2.04 -20.30
C CYS A 486 -51.31 -1.14 -21.54
N ASP A 487 -50.33 -0.35 -21.95
CA ASP A 487 -50.44 0.54 -23.11
C ASP A 487 -49.37 0.21 -24.14
N GLU A 488 -49.80 -0.05 -25.37
CA GLU A 488 -49.00 -0.49 -26.52
C GLU A 488 -47.89 0.49 -26.98
N MET A 489 -47.59 1.55 -26.23
CA MET A 489 -46.91 2.75 -26.75
C MET A 489 -45.60 3.21 -26.10
N SER A 490 -45.15 2.72 -24.94
CA SER A 490 -44.16 3.52 -24.17
C SER A 490 -42.69 3.08 -24.17
N ILE A 491 -42.30 1.91 -24.70
CA ILE A 491 -40.89 1.46 -24.61
C ILE A 491 -40.38 0.82 -25.93
N ASN A 492 -39.98 1.67 -26.87
CA ASN A 492 -39.52 1.23 -28.19
C ASN A 492 -38.01 0.97 -28.27
N GLN A 493 -37.23 1.43 -27.29
CA GLN A 493 -35.77 1.33 -27.32
C GLN A 493 -35.19 1.04 -25.92
N ILE A 494 -34.23 0.13 -25.84
CA ILE A 494 -33.39 -0.10 -24.64
C ILE A 494 -31.94 0.08 -25.04
N SER A 495 -31.26 1.03 -24.39
CA SER A 495 -29.82 1.28 -24.59
C SER A 495 -29.04 0.73 -23.40
N TYR A 496 -28.05 -0.12 -23.65
CA TYR A 496 -27.24 -0.80 -22.64
C TYR A 496 -25.79 -0.91 -23.07
N ILE A 497 -24.90 -1.26 -22.14
CA ILE A 497 -23.47 -1.36 -22.41
C ILE A 497 -23.06 -2.85 -22.39
N ALA A 498 -22.46 -3.31 -23.49
CA ALA A 498 -21.88 -4.64 -23.59
C ALA A 498 -20.47 -4.57 -24.18
N GLY A 499 -19.48 -5.13 -23.49
CA GLY A 499 -18.10 -5.25 -23.99
C GLY A 499 -17.46 -3.90 -24.40
N GLY A 500 -17.68 -2.83 -23.64
CA GLY A 500 -17.14 -1.49 -23.95
C GLY A 500 -17.79 -0.80 -25.14
N SER A 501 -18.95 -1.28 -25.60
CA SER A 501 -19.74 -0.68 -26.67
C SER A 501 -21.15 -0.36 -26.18
N ILE A 502 -21.81 0.61 -26.82
CA ILE A 502 -23.22 0.90 -26.59
C ILE A 502 -24.05 0.05 -27.53
N CYS A 503 -24.93 -0.77 -26.98
CA CYS A 503 -25.86 -1.60 -27.72
C CYS A 503 -27.26 -1.04 -27.61
N ILE A 504 -28.01 -1.09 -28.70
CA ILE A 504 -29.36 -0.56 -28.78
C ILE A 504 -30.28 -1.65 -29.33
N SER A 505 -31.35 -1.92 -28.60
CA SER A 505 -32.38 -2.87 -29.02
C SER A 505 -33.69 -2.13 -29.27
N THR A 506 -34.20 -2.16 -30.50
CA THR A 506 -35.47 -1.53 -30.89
C THR A 506 -36.57 -2.57 -31.12
N ARG A 507 -37.84 -2.14 -31.08
CA ARG A 507 -38.99 -3.00 -31.46
C ARG A 507 -39.42 -2.61 -32.86
N GLY A 508 -39.17 -3.49 -33.83
CA GLY A 508 -39.73 -3.37 -35.17
C GLY A 508 -41.06 -4.10 -35.29
N GLU A 509 -41.74 -3.92 -36.43
CA GLU A 509 -43.04 -4.57 -36.74
C GLU A 509 -42.97 -6.11 -36.73
N ARG A 510 -41.78 -6.70 -36.93
CA ARG A 510 -41.57 -8.16 -37.05
C ARG A 510 -40.89 -8.79 -35.82
N GLY A 511 -40.61 -8.02 -34.77
CA GLY A 511 -39.92 -8.50 -33.58
C GLY A 511 -38.87 -7.53 -33.04
N ILE A 512 -38.04 -8.03 -32.13
CA ILE A 512 -36.94 -7.28 -31.54
C ILE A 512 -35.78 -7.23 -32.54
N VAL A 513 -35.24 -6.04 -32.78
CA VAL A 513 -34.08 -5.82 -33.63
C VAL A 513 -32.93 -5.32 -32.76
N HIS A 514 -31.79 -6.02 -32.81
CA HIS A 514 -30.56 -5.59 -32.18
C HIS A 514 -29.72 -4.84 -33.20
N LEU A 515 -29.44 -3.56 -32.93
CA LEU A 515 -28.58 -2.76 -33.79
C LEU A 515 -27.11 -3.13 -33.58
N GLU A 516 -26.29 -2.84 -34.58
CA GLU A 516 -24.84 -3.06 -34.50
C GLU A 516 -24.25 -2.29 -33.31
N PRO A 517 -23.42 -2.94 -32.45
CA PRO A 517 -22.78 -2.27 -31.33
C PRO A 517 -21.97 -1.03 -31.76
N ILE A 518 -22.11 0.05 -31.00
CA ILE A 518 -21.41 1.30 -31.24
C ILE A 518 -20.12 1.30 -30.41
N GLU A 519 -19.02 0.94 -31.06
CA GLU A 519 -17.68 0.93 -30.46
C GLU A 519 -17.11 2.34 -30.26
N LEU A 520 -16.09 2.46 -29.39
CA LEU A 520 -15.40 3.73 -29.12
C LEU A 520 -14.99 4.51 -30.38
N LYS A 521 -14.48 3.85 -31.41
CA LYS A 521 -14.07 4.51 -32.66
C LYS A 521 -15.24 5.21 -33.37
N LYS A 522 -16.44 4.60 -33.32
CA LYS A 522 -17.66 5.20 -33.89
C LYS A 522 -18.12 6.36 -33.01
N LEU A 523 -18.09 6.19 -31.68
CA LEU A 523 -18.45 7.23 -30.71
C LEU A 523 -17.52 8.46 -30.76
N GLN A 524 -16.27 8.28 -31.19
CA GLN A 524 -15.33 9.39 -31.40
C GLN A 524 -15.60 10.18 -32.68
N ALA A 525 -16.23 9.56 -33.67
CA ALA A 525 -16.61 10.21 -34.92
C ALA A 525 -17.96 10.92 -34.80
N LYS A 526 -18.89 10.35 -34.04
CA LYS A 526 -20.23 10.88 -33.79
C LYS A 526 -20.65 10.53 -32.37
N SER A 527 -21.17 11.49 -31.61
CA SER A 527 -21.46 11.30 -30.19
C SER A 527 -22.65 10.35 -29.96
N ALA A 528 -22.74 9.76 -28.76
CA ALA A 528 -23.85 8.86 -28.41
C ALA A 528 -25.21 9.57 -28.51
N PHE A 529 -25.30 10.85 -28.14
CA PHE A 529 -26.52 11.65 -28.28
C PHE A 529 -26.99 11.75 -29.73
N GLU A 530 -26.07 12.04 -30.65
CA GLU A 530 -26.44 12.18 -32.06
C GLU A 530 -26.82 10.82 -32.67
N TYR A 531 -26.18 9.72 -32.25
CA TYR A 531 -26.61 8.38 -32.65
C TYR A 531 -28.02 8.05 -32.14
N LEU A 532 -28.33 8.38 -30.88
CA LEU A 532 -29.66 8.16 -30.32
C LEU A 532 -30.72 9.03 -31.01
N ALA A 533 -30.38 10.27 -31.38
CA ALA A 533 -31.27 11.17 -32.12
C ALA A 533 -31.60 10.63 -33.51
N ASP A 534 -30.60 10.19 -34.28
CA ASP A 534 -30.79 9.57 -35.60
C ASP A 534 -31.71 8.35 -35.51
N ILE A 535 -31.49 7.49 -34.51
CA ILE A 535 -32.28 6.26 -34.32
C ILE A 535 -33.73 6.60 -33.93
N ALA A 536 -33.91 7.59 -33.05
CA ALA A 536 -35.24 8.04 -32.65
C ALA A 536 -36.02 8.60 -33.86
N GLU A 537 -35.35 9.34 -34.75
CA GLU A 537 -35.92 9.85 -35.99
C GLU A 537 -36.27 8.72 -36.97
N SER A 538 -35.38 7.74 -37.15
CA SER A 538 -35.62 6.62 -38.08
C SER A 538 -36.73 5.66 -37.62
N GLU A 539 -36.79 5.38 -36.31
CA GLU A 539 -37.72 4.41 -35.72
C GLU A 539 -39.02 5.07 -35.19
N LYS A 540 -39.19 6.39 -35.39
CA LYS A 540 -40.34 7.19 -34.92
C LYS A 540 -40.64 6.99 -33.44
N VAL A 541 -39.59 6.94 -32.61
CA VAL A 541 -39.72 6.69 -31.17
C VAL A 541 -40.30 7.93 -30.48
N ILE A 542 -41.49 7.79 -29.87
CA ILE A 542 -42.21 8.91 -29.22
C ILE A 542 -41.66 9.19 -27.81
N GLN A 543 -41.01 8.22 -27.17
CA GLN A 543 -40.47 8.36 -25.81
C GLN A 543 -39.20 7.52 -25.62
N LEU A 544 -38.14 8.17 -25.15
CA LEU A 544 -36.92 7.51 -24.65
C LEU A 544 -37.10 7.30 -23.14
N LEU A 545 -36.77 6.10 -22.64
CA LEU A 545 -36.55 5.85 -21.22
C LEU A 545 -35.04 5.85 -20.96
#